data_AF-A0AAT9T335-F1
#
_entry.id   AF-A0AAT9T335-F1
#
_cell.length_a   1.000
_cell.length_b   1.000
_cell.length_c   1.000
_cell.angle_alpha   90.00
_cell.angle_beta   90.00
_cell.angle_gamma   90.00
#
_symmetry.space_group_name_H-M   'P 1'
#
loop_
_entity.id
_entity.type
_entity.pdbx_description
1 polymer ?
#
loop_
_entity_poly.entity_id
_entity_poly.type
_entity_poly.pdbx_seq_one_letter_code
_entity_poly.pdbx_strand_id
1 'polypeptide(L)'
;MAEKRTAPWTDEQVAALNLFQVENSVHLLCGGDRTDDAHRAYQAEHGGKLGQLVAIKDGLVCPVCGYRLQWAHGFWLPPPPSSPATPSEGQIIEPDDYGEYLRKERTHSRYGYMQWQLAKAANKRADRAEARALAAEVALAAARERVEQAIRDCLSLDENGNTCEKAVAIAAIRSHEPP
;
A
#
# COMPACT_ATOMS: atom_id res chain seq x y z
N MET A 1 -29.99 -3.91 17.56
CA MET A 1 -29.03 -4.63 16.69
C MET A 1 -28.62 -3.67 15.59
N ALA A 2 -27.32 -3.46 15.36
CA ALA A 2 -26.88 -2.57 14.29
C ALA A 2 -27.39 -3.07 12.92
N GLU A 3 -27.93 -2.16 12.11
CA GLU A 3 -28.39 -2.45 10.74
C GLU A 3 -27.26 -3.16 9.97
N LYS A 4 -27.59 -4.24 9.26
CA LYS A 4 -26.66 -4.90 8.34
C LYS A 4 -26.97 -4.44 6.92
N ARG A 5 -25.93 -4.03 6.20
CA ARG A 5 -26.00 -3.77 4.76
C ARG A 5 -25.28 -4.88 4.02
N THR A 6 -25.64 -5.07 2.76
CA THR A 6 -25.06 -6.11 1.89
C THR A 6 -24.48 -5.48 0.63
N ALA A 7 -23.45 -6.12 0.08
CA ALA A 7 -22.87 -5.77 -1.22
C ALA A 7 -23.91 -5.98 -2.35
N PRO A 8 -23.81 -5.27 -3.50
CA PRO A 8 -22.66 -4.50 -3.96
C PRO A 8 -22.48 -3.15 -3.23
N TRP A 9 -21.22 -2.77 -3.02
CA TRP A 9 -20.83 -1.50 -2.42
C TRP A 9 -20.57 -0.43 -3.49
N THR A 10 -20.95 0.82 -3.22
CA THR A 10 -20.49 1.97 -4.01
C THR A 10 -19.00 2.23 -3.75
N ASP A 11 -18.35 3.02 -4.63
CA ASP A 11 -16.94 3.37 -4.46
C ASP A 11 -16.70 4.14 -3.13
N GLU A 12 -17.66 4.97 -2.70
CA GLU A 12 -17.62 5.65 -1.40
C GLU A 12 -17.73 4.67 -0.23
N GLN A 13 -18.57 3.64 -0.35
CA GLN A 13 -18.75 2.61 0.67
C GLN A 13 -17.51 1.72 0.79
N VAL A 14 -16.88 1.36 -0.33
CA VAL A 14 -15.60 0.64 -0.36
C VAL A 14 -14.51 1.43 0.38
N ALA A 15 -14.37 2.72 0.05
CA ALA A 15 -13.40 3.59 0.70
C ALA A 15 -13.67 3.71 2.21
N ALA A 16 -14.92 3.90 2.61
CA ALA A 16 -15.31 4.03 4.01
C ALA A 16 -15.05 2.78 4.83
N LEU A 17 -15.37 1.58 4.31
CA LEU A 17 -15.11 0.32 5.01
C LEU A 17 -13.61 0.08 5.20
N ASN A 18 -12.79 0.38 4.19
CA ASN A 18 -11.34 0.24 4.30
C ASN A 18 -10.75 1.27 5.28
N LEU A 19 -11.25 2.51 5.27
CA LEU A 19 -10.81 3.55 6.21
C LEU A 19 -11.21 3.25 7.65
N PHE A 20 -12.44 2.77 7.88
CA PHE A 20 -12.95 2.41 9.21
C PHE A 20 -12.00 1.43 9.91
N GLN A 21 -11.47 0.45 9.17
CA GLN A 21 -10.52 -0.54 9.69
C GLN A 21 -9.16 0.07 10.06
N VAL A 22 -8.75 1.15 9.41
CA VAL A 22 -7.50 1.86 9.69
C VAL A 22 -7.66 2.79 10.89
N GLU A 23 -8.74 3.58 10.94
CA GLU A 23 -8.94 4.61 11.97
C GLU A 23 -9.35 4.03 13.34
N ASN A 24 -10.20 3.01 13.36
CA ASN A 24 -10.80 2.52 14.60
C ASN A 24 -10.03 1.35 15.22
N SER A 25 -8.93 0.89 14.60
CA SER A 25 -8.23 -0.34 14.98
C SER A 25 -9.13 -1.59 15.05
N VAL A 26 -10.32 -1.53 14.44
CA VAL A 26 -11.27 -2.63 14.33
C VAL A 26 -11.10 -3.25 12.94
N HIS A 27 -10.40 -4.37 12.89
CA HIS A 27 -10.11 -5.07 11.65
C HIS A 27 -11.15 -6.16 11.41
N LEU A 28 -11.69 -6.21 10.20
CA LEU A 28 -12.53 -7.30 9.75
C LEU A 28 -11.58 -8.42 9.32
N LEU A 29 -11.74 -9.61 9.90
CA LEU A 29 -10.79 -10.70 9.73
C LEU A 29 -11.47 -11.88 9.03
N CYS A 30 -10.73 -12.59 8.19
CA CYS A 30 -11.23 -13.80 7.53
C CYS A 30 -11.49 -14.92 8.54
N GLY A 31 -12.41 -15.83 8.19
CA GLY A 31 -12.73 -17.00 9.00
C GLY A 31 -11.76 -18.19 8.83
N GLY A 32 -10.71 -18.05 8.01
CA GLY A 32 -9.71 -19.09 7.78
C GLY A 32 -8.62 -19.14 8.85
N ASP A 33 -7.64 -20.02 8.68
CA ASP A 33 -6.41 -19.99 9.48
C ASP A 33 -5.57 -18.78 9.08
N ARG A 34 -5.55 -17.77 9.96
CA ARG A 34 -4.83 -16.51 9.76
C ARG A 34 -3.36 -16.60 10.19
N THR A 35 -2.97 -17.73 10.76
CA THR A 35 -1.62 -17.95 11.27
C THR A 35 -0.80 -18.86 10.37
N ASP A 36 -1.31 -19.23 9.19
CA ASP A 36 -0.51 -19.91 8.19
C ASP A 36 0.60 -19.00 7.62
N ASP A 37 1.56 -19.61 6.94
CA ASP A 37 2.71 -18.90 6.38
C ASP A 37 2.28 -17.92 5.27
N ALA A 38 1.20 -18.21 4.55
CA ALA A 38 0.68 -17.34 3.50
C ALA A 38 0.16 -16.00 4.05
N HIS A 39 -0.59 -16.03 5.15
CA HIS A 39 -1.08 -14.82 5.80
C HIS A 39 0.05 -14.02 6.45
N ARG A 40 1.04 -14.70 7.04
CA ARG A 40 2.24 -14.04 7.61
C ARG A 40 3.07 -13.36 6.52
N ALA A 41 3.33 -14.04 5.41
CA ALA A 41 4.05 -13.48 4.27
C ALA A 41 3.33 -12.24 3.72
N TYR A 42 2.02 -12.33 3.49
CA TYR A 42 1.21 -11.20 3.02
C TYR A 42 1.25 -10.01 3.99
N GLN A 43 1.15 -10.27 5.31
CA GLN A 43 1.24 -9.22 6.32
C GLN A 43 2.63 -8.57 6.37
N ALA A 44 3.70 -9.35 6.24
CA ALA A 44 5.06 -8.83 6.22
C ALA A 44 5.31 -7.91 5.02
N GLU A 45 4.73 -8.24 3.86
CA GLU A 45 4.86 -7.46 2.62
C GLU A 45 3.97 -6.21 2.61
N HIS A 46 2.69 -6.34 2.97
CA HIS A 46 1.68 -5.29 2.79
C HIS A 46 1.32 -4.53 4.08
N GLY A 47 1.74 -5.03 5.25
CA GLY A 47 1.35 -4.52 6.55
C GLY A 47 -0.07 -4.94 6.97
N GLY A 48 -0.59 -4.31 8.03
CA GLY A 48 -1.94 -4.60 8.55
C GLY A 48 -2.02 -5.80 9.50
N LYS A 49 -3.22 -6.38 9.65
CA LYS A 49 -3.46 -7.58 10.47
C LYS A 49 -3.54 -8.84 9.63
N LEU A 50 -3.08 -9.95 10.21
CA LEU A 50 -3.23 -11.28 9.63
C LEU A 50 -4.69 -11.60 9.33
N GLY A 51 -4.99 -11.86 8.06
CA GLY A 51 -6.35 -12.16 7.57
C GLY A 51 -7.26 -10.95 7.46
N GLN A 52 -6.73 -9.73 7.48
CA GLN A 52 -7.54 -8.52 7.29
C GLN A 52 -8.28 -8.54 5.95
N LEU A 53 -9.59 -8.31 5.99
CA LEU A 53 -10.45 -8.22 4.83
C LEU A 53 -10.33 -6.85 4.18
N VAL A 54 -10.28 -6.84 2.87
CA VAL A 54 -10.28 -5.63 2.04
C VAL A 54 -11.66 -5.49 1.42
N ALA A 55 -12.28 -4.32 1.59
CA ALA A 55 -13.53 -4.02 0.91
C ALA A 55 -13.26 -3.81 -0.59
N ILE A 56 -14.05 -4.46 -1.43
CA ILE A 56 -14.17 -4.30 -2.88
C ILE A 56 -15.65 -4.21 -3.23
N LYS A 57 -16.02 -3.84 -4.47
CA LYS A 57 -17.44 -3.69 -4.86
C LYS A 57 -18.32 -4.90 -4.51
N ASP A 58 -17.78 -6.12 -4.64
CA ASP A 58 -18.53 -7.36 -4.42
C ASP A 58 -18.47 -7.90 -2.97
N GLY A 59 -17.92 -7.14 -2.02
CA GLY A 59 -17.86 -7.53 -0.61
C GLY A 59 -16.51 -7.28 0.06
N LEU A 60 -16.36 -7.84 1.25
CA LEU A 60 -15.11 -7.85 2.01
C LEU A 60 -14.38 -9.15 1.72
N VAL A 61 -13.16 -9.07 1.18
CA VAL A 61 -12.42 -10.23 0.67
C VAL A 61 -11.07 -10.34 1.35
N CYS A 62 -10.70 -11.57 1.71
CA CYS A 62 -9.34 -11.88 2.13
C CYS A 62 -8.45 -12.05 0.90
N PRO A 63 -7.36 -11.29 0.76
CA PRO A 63 -6.46 -11.38 -0.39
C PRO A 63 -5.64 -12.69 -0.41
N VAL A 64 -5.61 -13.44 0.69
CA VAL A 64 -4.80 -14.65 0.84
C VAL A 64 -5.61 -15.92 0.55
N CYS A 65 -6.69 -16.15 1.32
CA CYS A 65 -7.46 -17.40 1.23
C CYS A 65 -8.78 -17.26 0.44
N GLY A 66 -9.08 -16.07 -0.10
CA GLY A 66 -10.30 -15.84 -0.87
C GLY A 66 -11.59 -15.84 -0.06
N TYR A 67 -11.54 -15.91 1.27
CA TYR A 67 -12.71 -15.77 2.15
C TYR A 67 -13.50 -14.50 1.82
N ARG A 68 -14.83 -14.60 1.76
CA ARG A 68 -15.72 -13.49 1.43
C ARG A 68 -16.77 -13.26 2.51
N LEU A 69 -16.98 -12.00 2.83
CA LEU A 69 -18.08 -11.53 3.66
C LEU A 69 -18.89 -10.50 2.86
N GLN A 70 -20.16 -10.80 2.59
CA GLN A 70 -21.02 -9.95 1.75
C GLN A 70 -21.80 -8.89 2.53
N TRP A 71 -21.55 -8.74 3.83
CA TRP A 71 -22.27 -7.80 4.68
C TRP A 71 -21.34 -7.02 5.60
N ALA A 72 -21.80 -5.84 6.01
CA ALA A 72 -21.14 -4.95 6.96
C ALA A 72 -22.19 -4.31 7.87
N HIS A 73 -21.80 -3.88 9.07
CA HIS A 73 -22.69 -3.06 9.90
C HIS A 73 -22.81 -1.65 9.32
N GLY A 74 -24.02 -1.10 9.31
CA GLY A 74 -24.32 0.21 8.74
C GLY A 74 -23.55 1.36 9.38
N PHE A 75 -23.17 1.25 10.66
CA PHE A 75 -22.37 2.27 11.35
C PHE A 75 -20.89 2.28 10.93
N TRP A 76 -20.42 1.29 10.16
CA TRP A 76 -19.10 1.32 9.52
C TRP A 76 -19.10 2.11 8.21
N LEU A 77 -20.30 2.41 7.69
CA LEU A 77 -20.51 3.09 6.43
C LEU A 77 -20.92 4.54 6.67
N PRO A 78 -20.70 5.44 5.71
CA PRO A 78 -21.28 6.78 5.77
C PRO A 78 -22.81 6.65 5.85
N PRO A 79 -23.49 7.61 6.49
CA PRO A 79 -24.93 7.69 6.38
C PRO A 79 -25.30 7.71 4.89
N PRO A 80 -26.40 7.06 4.48
CA PRO A 80 -26.88 7.19 3.11
C PRO A 80 -27.02 8.68 2.80
N PRO A 81 -26.75 9.13 1.56
CA PRO A 81 -27.02 10.51 1.21
C PRO A 81 -28.46 10.80 1.60
N SER A 82 -28.66 11.74 2.53
CA SER A 82 -29.98 12.32 2.75
C SER A 82 -30.49 12.73 1.38
N SER A 83 -31.74 12.39 1.04
CA SER A 83 -32.40 12.80 -0.20
C SER A 83 -31.89 14.17 -0.64
N PRO A 84 -31.51 14.36 -1.92
CA PRO A 84 -30.85 15.59 -2.35
C PRO A 84 -31.68 16.74 -1.80
N ALA A 85 -31.04 17.58 -0.98
CA ALA A 85 -31.64 18.84 -0.63
C ALA A 85 -31.96 19.49 -1.96
N THR A 86 -33.25 19.54 -2.32
CA THR A 86 -33.72 20.36 -3.42
C THR A 86 -33.10 21.72 -3.14
N PRO A 87 -32.21 22.24 -4.00
CA PRO A 87 -31.74 23.60 -3.82
C PRO A 87 -33.01 24.44 -3.80
N SER A 88 -33.19 25.27 -2.78
CA SER A 88 -34.27 26.26 -2.78
C SER A 88 -34.23 26.98 -4.13
N GLU A 89 -35.34 26.97 -4.87
CA GLU A 89 -35.49 27.67 -6.15
C GLU A 89 -34.82 29.04 -6.07
N GLY A 90 -33.72 29.23 -6.83
CA GLY A 90 -33.13 30.56 -7.04
C GLY A 90 -31.61 30.72 -6.92
N GLN A 91 -30.82 29.72 -6.50
CA GLN A 91 -29.35 29.87 -6.52
C GLN A 91 -28.73 29.30 -7.79
N ILE A 92 -28.62 30.16 -8.81
CA ILE A 92 -27.74 29.97 -9.97
C ILE A 92 -26.32 30.25 -9.49
N ILE A 93 -25.46 29.23 -9.43
CA ILE A 93 -24.03 29.41 -9.16
C ILE A 93 -23.37 29.76 -10.49
N GLU A 94 -22.80 30.96 -10.60
CA GLU A 94 -22.11 31.41 -11.81
C GLU A 94 -20.79 30.63 -12.04
N PRO A 95 -20.35 30.46 -13.32
CA PRO A 95 -19.32 29.48 -13.70
C PRO A 95 -17.91 29.76 -13.13
N ASP A 96 -17.65 30.98 -12.72
CA ASP A 96 -16.39 31.49 -12.20
C ASP A 96 -16.18 31.20 -10.70
N ASP A 97 -17.24 30.84 -9.98
CA ASP A 97 -17.18 30.48 -8.55
C ASP A 97 -16.99 28.96 -8.30
N TYR A 98 -17.05 28.16 -9.37
CA TYR A 98 -16.88 26.69 -9.30
C TYR A 98 -15.47 26.30 -8.82
N GLY A 99 -14.46 27.13 -9.13
CA GLY A 99 -13.07 26.91 -8.73
C GLY A 99 -12.77 27.28 -7.26
N GLU A 100 -13.56 28.16 -6.65
CA GLU A 100 -13.46 28.47 -5.22
C GLU A 100 -14.29 27.49 -4.37
N TYR A 101 -15.46 27.07 -4.87
CA TYR A 101 -16.27 26.00 -4.26
C TYR A 101 -15.47 24.70 -4.13
N LEU A 102 -14.81 24.25 -5.21
CA LEU A 102 -13.95 23.06 -5.20
C LEU A 102 -12.70 23.19 -4.30
N ARG A 103 -12.22 24.42 -4.04
CA ARG A 103 -11.09 24.66 -3.11
C ARG A 103 -11.54 24.65 -1.65
N LYS A 104 -12.72 25.19 -1.33
CA LYS A 104 -13.31 25.13 0.02
C LYS A 104 -13.84 23.73 0.38
N GLU A 105 -14.37 22.96 -0.58
CA GLU A 105 -14.79 21.58 -0.34
C GLU A 105 -13.63 20.60 -0.16
N ARG A 106 -12.46 20.87 -0.78
CA ARG A 106 -11.27 20.03 -0.60
C ARG A 106 -10.80 19.98 0.88
N THR A 107 -11.13 20.98 1.69
CA THR A 107 -10.81 21.02 3.12
C THR A 107 -12.01 20.80 4.04
N HIS A 108 -13.26 21.07 3.60
CA HIS A 108 -14.45 20.94 4.47
C HIS A 108 -15.37 19.74 4.19
N SER A 109 -15.22 19.05 3.05
CA SER A 109 -15.88 17.77 2.84
C SER A 109 -15.04 16.66 3.45
N ARG A 110 -15.64 15.77 4.25
CA ARG A 110 -15.01 14.52 4.74
C ARG A 110 -14.39 13.71 3.60
N TYR A 111 -14.93 13.85 2.38
CA TYR A 111 -14.39 13.28 1.15
C TYR A 111 -13.10 13.95 0.67
N GLY A 112 -13.01 15.28 0.72
CA GLY A 112 -11.79 16.02 0.36
C GLY A 112 -10.63 15.71 1.31
N TYR A 113 -10.92 15.65 2.62
CA TYR A 113 -9.95 15.22 3.64
C TYR A 113 -9.50 13.76 3.44
N MET A 114 -10.44 12.86 3.12
CA MET A 114 -10.16 11.45 2.83
C MET A 114 -9.26 11.26 1.60
N GLN A 115 -9.55 11.94 0.49
CA GLN A 115 -8.72 11.89 -0.72
C GLN A 115 -7.31 12.45 -0.45
N TRP A 116 -7.21 13.53 0.33
CA TRP A 116 -5.93 14.08 0.74
C TRP A 116 -5.12 13.11 1.61
N GLN A 117 -5.76 12.40 2.55
CA GLN A 117 -5.10 11.40 3.39
C GLN A 117 -4.62 10.17 2.60
N LEU A 118 -5.44 9.68 1.65
CA LEU A 118 -5.04 8.59 0.76
C LEU A 118 -3.86 9.00 -0.13
N ALA A 119 -3.89 10.19 -0.72
CA ALA A 119 -2.78 10.74 -1.49
C ALA A 119 -1.51 10.88 -0.63
N LYS A 120 -1.65 11.37 0.61
CA LYS A 120 -0.53 11.50 1.57
C LYS A 120 0.06 10.14 1.96
N ALA A 121 -0.79 9.12 2.17
CA ALA A 121 -0.34 7.76 2.48
C ALA A 121 0.34 7.09 1.26
N ALA A 122 -0.17 7.33 0.05
CA ALA A 122 0.45 6.87 -1.19
C ALA A 122 1.82 7.51 -1.40
N ASN A 123 1.94 8.82 -1.22
CA ASN A 123 3.21 9.54 -1.30
C ASN A 123 4.22 9.00 -0.28
N LYS A 124 3.80 8.78 0.98
CA LYS A 124 4.68 8.19 2.00
C LYS A 124 5.16 6.77 1.65
N ARG A 125 4.39 5.99 0.89
CA ARG A 125 4.83 4.68 0.38
C ARG A 125 5.81 4.83 -0.78
N ALA A 126 5.57 5.78 -1.68
CA ALA A 126 6.49 6.11 -2.76
C ALA A 126 7.84 6.58 -2.21
N ASP A 127 7.86 7.50 -1.24
CA ASP A 127 9.09 7.98 -0.59
C ASP A 127 9.89 6.84 0.05
N ARG A 128 9.18 5.87 0.67
CA ARG A 128 9.83 4.69 1.27
C ARG A 128 10.35 3.71 0.22
N ALA A 129 9.66 3.55 -0.90
CA ALA A 129 10.12 2.72 -2.00
C ALA A 129 11.36 3.33 -2.66
N GLU A 130 11.36 4.64 -2.88
CA GLU A 130 12.50 5.39 -3.41
C GLU A 130 13.69 5.34 -2.45
N ALA A 131 13.47 5.52 -1.14
CA ALA A 131 14.54 5.38 -0.14
C ALA A 131 15.12 3.95 -0.08
N ARG A 132 14.30 2.92 -0.29
CA ARG A 132 14.78 1.52 -0.39
C ARG A 132 15.57 1.29 -1.67
N ALA A 133 15.14 1.86 -2.80
CA ALA A 133 15.86 1.78 -4.06
C ALA A 133 17.23 2.46 -3.95
N LEU A 134 17.29 3.67 -3.39
CA LEU A 134 18.54 4.38 -3.14
C LEU A 134 19.48 3.58 -2.21
N ALA A 135 18.94 2.99 -1.13
CA ALA A 135 19.72 2.15 -0.23
C ALA A 135 20.28 0.90 -0.93
N ALA A 136 19.52 0.30 -1.85
CA ALA A 136 19.96 -0.83 -2.66
C ALA A 136 21.09 -0.43 -3.63
N GLU A 137 20.98 0.73 -4.28
CA GLU A 137 22.03 1.26 -5.15
C GLU A 137 23.32 1.55 -4.39
N VAL A 138 23.22 2.16 -3.19
CA VAL A 138 24.38 2.41 -2.32
C VAL A 138 25.02 1.09 -1.89
N ALA A 139 24.22 0.07 -1.54
CA ALA A 139 24.74 -1.25 -1.19
C ALA A 139 25.47 -1.93 -2.37
N LEU A 140 24.95 -1.78 -3.59
CA LEU A 140 25.57 -2.30 -4.81
C LEU A 140 26.89 -1.58 -5.11
N ALA A 141 26.92 -0.24 -4.99
CA ALA A 141 28.13 0.55 -5.16
C ALA A 141 29.22 0.14 -4.15
N ALA A 142 28.87 -0.02 -2.87
CA ALA A 142 29.80 -0.49 -1.84
C ALA A 142 30.26 -1.94 -2.05
N ALA A 143 29.43 -2.80 -2.63
CA ALA A 143 29.84 -4.15 -3.03
C ALA A 143 30.86 -4.10 -4.19
N ARG A 144 30.61 -3.26 -5.20
CA ARG A 144 31.52 -3.06 -6.32
C ARG A 144 32.87 -2.50 -5.88
N GLU A 145 32.89 -1.50 -5.00
CA GLU A 145 34.12 -0.93 -4.48
C GLU A 145 34.96 -1.97 -3.71
N ARG A 146 34.31 -2.84 -2.91
CA ARG A 146 34.99 -3.95 -2.23
C ARG A 146 35.64 -4.93 -3.22
N VAL A 147 34.96 -5.24 -4.32
CA VAL A 147 35.52 -6.09 -5.38
C VAL A 147 36.70 -5.41 -6.08
N GLU A 148 36.57 -4.14 -6.45
CA GLU A 148 37.65 -3.37 -7.08
C GLU A 148 38.87 -3.23 -6.16
N GLN A 149 38.64 -3.04 -4.85
CA GLN A 149 39.70 -3.00 -3.85
C GLN A 149 40.39 -4.36 -3.70
N ALA A 150 39.63 -5.45 -3.64
CA ALA A 150 40.19 -6.81 -3.61
C ALA A 150 41.05 -7.11 -4.86
N ILE A 151 40.66 -6.60 -6.04
CA ILE A 151 41.45 -6.69 -7.27
C ILE A 151 42.76 -5.89 -7.15
N ARG A 152 42.72 -4.68 -6.59
CA ARG A 152 43.92 -3.84 -6.38
C ARG A 152 44.89 -4.44 -5.36
N ASP A 153 44.36 -5.06 -4.31
CA ASP A 153 45.14 -5.65 -3.21
C ASP A 153 45.77 -7.01 -3.59
N CYS A 154 45.38 -7.62 -4.72
CA CYS A 154 46.07 -8.79 -5.27
C CYS A 154 47.45 -8.37 -5.84
N LEU A 155 48.45 -8.34 -4.96
CA LEU A 155 49.86 -8.14 -5.28
C LEU A 155 50.48 -9.45 -5.79
N SER A 156 50.71 -9.50 -7.10
CA SER A 156 51.48 -10.50 -7.88
C SER A 156 50.80 -11.80 -8.28
N LEU A 157 50.90 -12.10 -9.58
CA LEU A 157 50.80 -13.44 -10.16
C LEU A 157 52.05 -14.21 -9.74
N ASP A 158 51.90 -15.42 -9.22
CA ASP A 158 53.05 -16.30 -9.01
C ASP A 158 53.44 -17.06 -10.29
N GLU A 159 54.64 -17.62 -10.27
CA GLU A 159 55.32 -18.34 -11.34
C GLU A 159 54.67 -19.70 -11.68
N ASN A 160 53.63 -20.11 -10.95
CA ASN A 160 52.87 -21.34 -11.19
C ASN A 160 51.45 -21.10 -11.75
N GLY A 161 51.08 -19.85 -12.06
CA GLY A 161 49.81 -19.53 -12.70
C GLY A 161 48.57 -19.72 -11.81
N ASN A 162 48.74 -19.78 -10.48
CA ASN A 162 47.61 -19.89 -9.56
C ASN A 162 47.15 -18.51 -9.15
N THR A 163 46.16 -18.02 -9.91
CA THR A 163 45.50 -16.73 -9.73
C THR A 163 44.85 -16.62 -8.34
N CYS A 164 45.26 -15.61 -7.57
CA CYS A 164 44.43 -14.93 -6.55
C CYS A 164 42.96 -15.06 -6.96
N GLU A 165 42.12 -15.73 -6.15
CA GLU A 165 40.82 -16.34 -6.48
C GLU A 165 39.85 -15.49 -7.35
N LYS A 166 40.15 -15.30 -8.63
CA LYS A 166 39.25 -14.67 -9.61
C LYS A 166 37.94 -15.45 -9.70
N ALA A 167 37.97 -16.76 -9.48
CA ALA A 167 36.79 -17.61 -9.45
C ALA A 167 35.84 -17.28 -8.29
N VAL A 168 36.36 -16.90 -7.11
CA VAL A 168 35.53 -16.58 -5.93
C VAL A 168 34.95 -15.17 -6.04
N ALA A 169 35.73 -14.20 -6.52
CA ALA A 169 35.23 -12.85 -6.81
C ALA A 169 34.17 -12.84 -7.94
N ILE A 170 34.38 -13.60 -9.02
CA ILE A 170 33.40 -13.73 -10.12
C ILE A 170 32.16 -14.53 -9.69
N ALA A 171 32.29 -15.56 -8.84
CA ALA A 171 31.16 -16.27 -8.28
C ALA A 171 30.30 -15.39 -7.36
N ALA A 172 30.91 -14.51 -6.57
CA ALA A 172 30.20 -13.54 -5.72
C ALA A 172 29.44 -12.48 -6.54
N ILE A 173 29.96 -12.09 -7.72
CA ILE A 173 29.26 -11.19 -8.66
C ILE A 173 28.03 -11.89 -9.26
N ARG A 174 28.16 -13.15 -9.69
CA ARG A 174 27.05 -13.92 -10.29
C ARG A 174 25.94 -14.28 -9.30
N SER A 175 26.23 -14.35 -8.00
CA SER A 175 25.21 -14.61 -6.97
C SER A 175 24.34 -13.39 -6.60
N HIS A 176 24.65 -12.21 -7.15
CA HIS A 176 23.92 -10.96 -6.89
C HIS A 176 23.20 -10.39 -8.13
N GLU A 177 23.20 -11.09 -9.27
CA GLU A 177 22.31 -10.77 -10.39
C GLU A 177 20.90 -11.30 -10.10
N PRO A 178 19.84 -10.48 -10.23
CA PRO A 178 18.47 -10.97 -10.15
C PRO A 178 18.13 -11.87 -11.36
N PRO A 179 17.22 -12.85 -11.21
CA PRO A 179 16.82 -13.75 -12.29
C PRO A 179 16.11 -13.04 -13.45
#